data_AF-A0A7S1R1G3-F1
#
_entry.id   AF-A0A7S1R1G3-F1
#
_cell.length_a   1.000
_cell.length_b   1.000
_cell.length_c   1.000
_cell.angle_alpha   90.00
_cell.angle_beta   90.00
_cell.angle_gamma   90.00
#
_symmetry.space_group_name_H-M   'P 1'
#
loop_
_entity.id
_entity.type
_entity.pdbx_description
1 polymer ?
#
loop_
_entity_poly.entity_id
_entity_poly.type
_entity_poly.pdbx_seq_one_letter_code
_entity_poly.pdbx_strand_id
1 'polypeptide(L)'
;PWWSRRATLGLLALGALVIVCLQLVEGGQSRIYRLQSVLGVVVLIGISVLFSRRPRGIPWQLVLAGFLAQFFLGYAVLRTSAGYKAFKALGDATTSFLAFADTGSKFVFGPSYADHFFAFKVLPICIFFSAFVSSMYYVGVLQAVVRFVALVLRWALGTSLV
;
A
#
# COMPACT_ATOMS: atom_id res chain seq x y z
N PRO A 1 -33.26 -2.90 -1.31
CA PRO A 1 -32.71 -2.05 -2.39
C PRO A 1 -31.19 -1.80 -2.19
N TRP A 2 -30.37 -2.81 -2.51
CA TRP A 2 -28.91 -2.79 -2.35
C TRP A 2 -28.17 -2.13 -3.54
N TRP A 3 -28.89 -1.97 -4.66
CA TRP A 3 -28.38 -1.43 -5.91
C TRP A 3 -28.31 0.11 -5.92
N SER A 4 -29.27 0.80 -5.27
CA SER A 4 -29.26 2.28 -5.19
C SER A 4 -28.14 2.82 -4.30
N ARG A 5 -27.85 2.18 -3.16
CA ARG A 5 -26.77 2.59 -2.25
C ARG A 5 -25.38 2.44 -2.86
N ARG A 6 -25.17 1.43 -3.71
CA ARG A 6 -23.90 1.20 -4.42
C ARG A 6 -23.73 2.16 -5.60
N ALA A 7 -24.81 2.49 -6.31
CA ALA A 7 -24.80 3.49 -7.36
C ALA A 7 -24.51 4.90 -6.81
N THR A 8 -25.10 5.27 -5.68
CA THR A 8 -24.81 6.56 -5.01
C THR A 8 -23.36 6.62 -4.50
N LEU A 9 -22.82 5.53 -3.96
CA LEU A 9 -21.41 5.47 -3.54
C LEU A 9 -20.45 5.55 -4.73
N GLY A 10 -20.78 4.93 -5.86
CA GLY A 10 -20.00 5.04 -7.09
C GLY A 10 -19.97 6.47 -7.65
N LEU A 11 -21.12 7.15 -7.65
CA LEU A 11 -21.23 8.56 -8.05
C LEU A 11 -20.49 9.51 -7.11
N LEU A 12 -20.57 9.28 -5.79
CA LEU A 12 -19.82 10.04 -4.79
C LEU A 12 -18.32 9.81 -4.89
N ALA A 13 -17.89 8.57 -5.17
CA ALA A 13 -16.47 8.26 -5.32
C ALA A 13 -15.89 8.80 -6.64
N LEU A 14 -16.67 8.80 -7.72
CA LEU A 14 -16.35 9.52 -8.96
C LEU A 14 -16.28 11.03 -8.73
N GLY A 15 -17.24 11.59 -8.02
CA GLY A 15 -17.24 13.01 -7.63
C GLY A 15 -16.02 13.38 -6.80
N ALA A 16 -15.66 12.55 -5.82
CA ALA A 16 -14.47 12.74 -5.00
C ALA A 16 -13.17 12.54 -5.80
N LEU A 17 -13.11 11.60 -6.74
CA LEU A 17 -11.97 11.45 -7.65
C LEU A 17 -11.82 12.68 -8.57
N VAL A 18 -12.93 13.22 -9.07
CA VAL A 18 -12.94 14.46 -9.86
C VAL A 18 -12.50 15.66 -9.01
N ILE A 19 -13.00 15.81 -7.79
CA ILE A 19 -12.62 16.89 -6.87
C ILE A 19 -11.13 16.80 -6.50
N VAL A 20 -10.61 15.60 -6.24
CA VAL A 20 -9.18 15.42 -5.94
C VAL A 20 -8.32 15.64 -7.20
N CYS A 21 -8.77 15.21 -8.38
CA CYS A 21 -8.12 15.56 -9.65
C CYS A 21 -8.07 17.08 -9.86
N LEU A 22 -9.15 17.81 -9.55
CA LEU A 22 -9.19 19.26 -9.63
C LEU A 22 -8.25 19.93 -8.61
N GLN A 23 -8.25 19.44 -7.37
CA GLN A 23 -7.30 19.88 -6.33
C GLN A 23 -5.84 19.62 -6.69
N LEU A 24 -5.56 18.56 -7.46
CA LEU A 24 -4.23 18.34 -8.00
C LEU A 24 -3.93 19.40 -9.06
N VAL A 25 -4.83 19.63 -10.03
CA VAL A 25 -4.66 20.54 -11.17
C VAL A 25 -4.36 22.00 -10.77
N GLU A 26 -4.91 22.52 -9.68
CA GLU A 26 -4.75 23.93 -9.30
C GLU A 26 -3.35 24.32 -8.73
N GLY A 27 -2.45 23.36 -8.46
CA GLY A 27 -1.27 23.60 -7.63
C GLY A 27 0.15 23.52 -8.23
N GLY A 28 0.43 23.65 -9.54
CA GLY A 28 1.84 23.72 -9.99
C GLY A 28 2.21 23.62 -11.48
N GLN A 29 3.44 24.06 -11.80
CA GLN A 29 4.04 24.42 -13.10
C GLN A 29 4.21 23.32 -14.19
N SER A 30 3.82 22.05 -13.98
CA SER A 30 4.08 21.02 -15.00
C SER A 30 2.93 20.01 -15.17
N ARG A 31 1.92 20.48 -15.89
CA ARG A 31 0.74 19.70 -16.36
C ARG A 31 1.12 18.40 -17.07
N ILE A 32 2.28 18.38 -17.73
CA ILE A 32 2.77 17.26 -18.56
C ILE A 32 3.00 15.99 -17.71
N TYR A 33 3.66 16.07 -16.55
CA TYR A 33 3.95 14.90 -15.72
C TYR A 33 2.69 14.25 -15.12
N ARG A 34 1.64 15.06 -14.89
CA ARG A 34 0.36 14.57 -14.37
C ARG A 34 -0.44 13.85 -15.45
N LEU A 35 -0.46 14.41 -16.67
CA LEU A 35 -1.01 13.73 -17.85
C LEU A 35 -0.28 12.41 -18.10
N GLN A 36 1.05 12.38 -17.99
CA GLN A 36 1.85 11.17 -18.11
C GLN A 36 1.49 10.12 -17.05
N SER A 37 1.23 10.52 -15.82
CA SER A 37 0.81 9.61 -14.74
C SER A 37 -0.58 9.01 -14.99
N VAL A 38 -1.55 9.83 -15.42
CA VAL A 38 -2.89 9.36 -15.79
C VAL A 38 -2.82 8.41 -16.99
N LEU A 39 -2.03 8.75 -18.01
CA LEU A 39 -1.83 7.90 -19.17
C LEU A 39 -1.17 6.58 -18.77
N GLY A 40 -0.20 6.59 -17.85
CA GLY A 40 0.39 5.37 -17.30
C GLY A 40 -0.64 4.43 -16.67
N VAL A 41 -1.57 4.97 -15.87
CA VAL A 41 -2.65 4.16 -15.27
C VAL A 41 -3.55 3.54 -16.35
N VAL A 42 -3.94 4.32 -17.37
CA VAL A 42 -4.76 3.82 -18.48
C VAL A 42 -4.03 2.72 -19.25
N VAL A 43 -2.74 2.88 -19.52
CA VAL A 43 -1.92 1.87 -20.21
C VAL A 43 -1.81 0.59 -19.37
N LEU A 44 -1.57 0.69 -18.06
CA LEU A 44 -1.49 -0.49 -17.17
C LEU A 44 -2.82 -1.25 -17.12
N ILE A 45 -3.95 -0.55 -17.07
CA ILE A 45 -5.28 -1.18 -17.18
C ILE A 45 -5.45 -1.83 -18.55
N GLY A 46 -5.06 -1.16 -19.63
CA GLY A 46 -5.14 -1.70 -21.00
C GLY A 46 -4.33 -2.98 -21.17
N ILE A 47 -3.09 -3.02 -20.67
CA ILE A 47 -2.25 -4.22 -20.66
C ILE A 47 -2.93 -5.33 -19.84
N SER A 48 -3.46 -5.00 -18.66
CA SER A 48 -4.16 -5.98 -17.81
C SER A 48 -5.39 -6.58 -18.50
N VAL A 49 -6.13 -5.78 -19.28
CA VAL A 49 -7.28 -6.25 -20.08
C VAL A 49 -6.81 -7.12 -21.25
N LEU A 50 -5.71 -6.75 -21.92
CA LEU A 50 -5.17 -7.49 -23.06
C LEU A 50 -4.71 -8.91 -22.67
N PHE A 51 -4.05 -9.04 -21.51
CA PHE A 51 -3.61 -10.34 -20.98
C PHE A 51 -4.69 -11.10 -20.22
N SER A 52 -5.91 -10.54 -20.08
CA SER A 52 -6.99 -11.20 -19.37
C SER A 52 -7.54 -12.38 -20.19
N ARG A 53 -7.68 -13.54 -19.55
CA ARG A 53 -8.32 -14.72 -20.16
C ARG A 53 -9.82 -14.53 -20.43
N ARG A 54 -10.48 -13.61 -19.72
CA ARG A 54 -11.93 -13.32 -19.85
C ARG A 54 -12.17 -11.81 -19.77
N PRO A 55 -11.82 -11.02 -20.80
CA PRO A 55 -11.90 -9.56 -20.76
C PRO A 55 -13.35 -9.04 -20.60
N ARG A 56 -14.34 -9.80 -21.10
CA ARG A 56 -15.77 -9.47 -20.94
C ARG A 56 -16.33 -9.81 -19.55
N GLY A 57 -15.62 -10.60 -18.75
CA GLY A 57 -16.03 -11.01 -17.40
C GLY A 57 -15.42 -10.18 -16.28
N ILE A 58 -14.75 -9.07 -16.60
CA ILE A 58 -14.05 -8.24 -15.61
C ILE A 58 -15.10 -7.51 -14.75
N PRO A 59 -15.10 -7.69 -13.42
CA PRO A 59 -15.98 -6.95 -12.52
C PRO A 59 -15.46 -5.51 -12.36
N TRP A 60 -15.81 -4.62 -13.28
CA TRP A 60 -15.36 -3.22 -13.30
C TRP A 60 -15.65 -2.45 -12.01
N GLN A 61 -16.70 -2.84 -11.27
CA GLN A 61 -17.00 -2.28 -9.95
C GLN A 61 -15.87 -2.54 -8.95
N LEU A 62 -15.30 -3.74 -8.96
CA LEU A 62 -14.20 -4.12 -8.07
C LEU A 62 -12.90 -3.42 -8.46
N VAL A 63 -12.62 -3.36 -9.77
CA VAL A 63 -11.44 -2.69 -10.31
C VAL A 63 -11.46 -1.21 -9.94
N LEU A 64 -12.56 -0.50 -10.20
CA LEU A 64 -12.70 0.91 -9.87
C LEU A 64 -12.67 1.16 -8.35
N ALA A 65 -13.35 0.32 -7.55
CA ALA A 65 -13.31 0.43 -6.10
C ALA A 65 -11.89 0.29 -5.54
N GLY A 66 -11.09 -0.64 -6.07
CA GLY A 66 -9.70 -0.82 -5.66
C GLY A 66 -8.81 0.35 -6.05
N PHE A 67 -8.93 0.86 -7.28
CA PHE A 67 -8.21 2.07 -7.70
C PHE A 67 -8.56 3.28 -6.83
N LEU A 68 -9.85 3.47 -6.53
CA LEU A 68 -10.31 4.53 -5.64
C LEU A 68 -9.73 4.37 -4.22
N ALA A 69 -9.80 3.17 -3.65
CA ALA A 69 -9.26 2.89 -2.32
C ALA A 69 -7.75 3.17 -2.25
N GLN A 70 -6.98 2.71 -3.25
CA GLN A 70 -5.55 2.98 -3.35
C GLN A 70 -5.25 4.47 -3.49
N PHE A 71 -6.03 5.19 -4.31
CA PHE A 71 -5.87 6.62 -4.52
C PHE A 71 -6.19 7.44 -3.26
N PHE A 72 -7.30 7.14 -2.57
CA PHE A 72 -7.64 7.80 -1.31
C PHE A 72 -6.62 7.53 -0.22
N LEU A 73 -6.15 6.28 -0.10
CA LEU A 73 -5.10 5.94 0.85
C LEU A 73 -3.81 6.72 0.56
N GLY A 74 -3.37 6.73 -0.71
CA GLY A 74 -2.19 7.48 -1.13
C GLY A 74 -2.34 8.98 -0.89
N TYR A 75 -3.50 9.57 -1.21
CA TYR A 75 -3.78 10.98 -0.94
C TYR A 75 -3.79 11.28 0.56
N ALA A 76 -4.49 10.47 1.35
CA ALA A 76 -4.57 10.62 2.80
C ALA A 76 -3.17 10.59 3.44
N VAL A 77 -2.29 9.69 2.99
CA VAL A 77 -0.94 9.53 3.55
C VAL A 77 0.03 10.60 3.05
N LEU A 78 0.04 10.90 1.75
CA LEU A 78 1.07 11.75 1.14
C LEU A 78 0.71 13.24 1.14
N ARG A 79 -0.59 13.60 1.06
CA ARG A 79 -1.01 15.00 0.96
C ARG A 79 -1.39 15.60 2.31
N THR A 80 -1.96 14.81 3.22
CA THR A 80 -2.38 15.34 4.53
C THR A 80 -1.21 15.41 5.50
N SER A 81 -1.14 16.48 6.29
CA SER A 81 -0.08 16.67 7.28
C SER A 81 -0.12 15.62 8.39
N ALA A 82 -1.32 15.18 8.78
CA ALA A 82 -1.51 14.11 9.76
C ALA A 82 -1.03 12.76 9.22
N GLY A 83 -1.41 12.40 7.98
CA GLY A 83 -0.99 11.17 7.33
C GLY A 83 0.53 11.09 7.16
N TYR A 84 1.15 12.17 6.72
CA TYR A 84 2.61 12.25 6.59
C TYR A 84 3.32 12.04 7.93
N LYS A 85 2.86 12.71 9.00
CA LYS A 85 3.42 12.56 10.35
C LYS A 85 3.28 11.12 10.87
N ALA A 86 2.10 10.51 10.69
CA ALA A 86 1.85 9.14 11.12
C ALA A 86 2.78 8.14 10.40
N PHE A 87 2.92 8.26 9.08
CA PHE A 87 3.80 7.39 8.30
C PHE A 87 5.27 7.65 8.56
N LYS A 88 5.67 8.91 8.84
CA LYS A 88 7.02 9.22 9.28
C LYS A 88 7.34 8.53 10.61
N ALA A 89 6.43 8.60 11.59
CA ALA A 89 6.60 7.91 12.87
C ALA A 89 6.71 6.38 12.70
N LEU A 90 5.92 5.78 11.81
CA LEU A 90 6.04 4.35 11.46
C LEU A 90 7.38 4.03 10.80
N GLY A 91 7.87 4.92 9.92
CA GLY A 91 9.20 4.82 9.31
C GLY A 91 10.31 4.86 10.36
N ASP A 92 10.28 5.84 11.26
CA ASP A 92 11.27 6.01 12.33
C ASP A 92 11.26 4.80 13.30
N ALA A 93 10.07 4.26 13.60
CA ALA A 93 9.93 3.03 14.39
C ALA A 93 10.53 1.82 13.66
N THR A 94 10.32 1.69 12.35
CA THR A 94 10.89 0.61 11.53
C THR A 94 12.42 0.73 11.46
N THR A 95 12.95 1.94 11.30
CA THR A 95 14.40 2.19 11.34
C THR A 95 15.00 1.83 12.69
N SER A 96 14.34 2.19 13.79
CA SER A 96 14.76 1.83 15.15
C SER A 96 14.73 0.31 15.35
N PHE A 97 13.70 -0.37 14.82
CA PHE A 97 13.61 -1.83 14.84
C PHE A 97 14.75 -2.51 14.07
N LEU A 98 15.10 -1.99 12.88
CA LEU A 98 16.24 -2.49 12.10
C LEU A 98 17.58 -2.28 12.82
N ALA A 99 17.72 -1.25 13.65
CA ALA A 99 18.93 -1.01 14.43
C ALA A 99 19.20 -2.11 15.49
N PHE A 100 18.16 -2.82 15.95
CA PHE A 100 18.34 -4.00 16.81
C PHE A 100 18.97 -5.17 16.05
N ALA A 101 18.61 -5.36 14.77
CA ALA A 101 19.23 -6.36 13.91
C ALA A 101 20.73 -6.05 13.70
N ASP A 102 21.09 -4.78 13.52
CA ASP A 102 22.50 -4.34 13.44
C ASP A 102 23.30 -4.71 14.70
N THR A 103 22.68 -4.64 15.89
CA THR A 103 23.32 -5.05 17.14
C THR A 103 23.54 -6.56 17.20
N GLY A 104 22.58 -7.35 16.71
CA GLY A 104 22.74 -8.80 16.55
C GLY A 104 23.84 -9.18 15.55
N SER A 105 23.91 -8.48 14.42
CA SER A 105 24.98 -8.69 13.42
C SER A 105 26.36 -8.40 14.00
N LYS A 106 26.53 -7.30 14.76
CA LYS A 106 27.79 -6.99 15.45
C LYS A 106 28.20 -8.06 16.45
N PHE A 107 27.23 -8.66 17.14
CA PHE A 107 27.50 -9.75 18.10
C PHE A 107 27.97 -11.02 17.39
N VAL A 108 27.33 -11.41 16.28
CA VAL A 108 27.64 -12.66 15.56
C VAL A 108 28.89 -12.54 14.69
N PHE A 109 29.06 -11.41 13.98
CA PHE A 109 30.10 -11.23 12.96
C PHE A 109 31.23 -10.29 13.39
N GLY A 110 31.15 -9.71 14.60
CA GLY A 110 32.14 -8.78 15.11
C GLY A 110 32.09 -7.37 14.49
N PRO A 111 33.06 -6.50 14.81
CA PRO A 111 33.05 -5.09 14.41
C PRO A 111 33.24 -4.87 12.89
N SER A 112 33.85 -5.82 12.17
CA SER A 112 34.05 -5.78 10.70
C SER A 112 32.84 -6.21 9.87
N TYR A 113 31.66 -6.40 10.47
CA TYR A 113 30.43 -6.74 9.74
C TYR A 113 30.06 -5.71 8.64
N ALA A 114 30.56 -4.47 8.73
CA ALA A 114 30.33 -3.43 7.73
C ALA A 114 31.16 -3.62 6.44
N ASP A 115 32.25 -4.38 6.48
CA ASP A 115 33.17 -4.56 5.35
C ASP A 115 32.52 -5.38 4.22
N HIS A 116 31.63 -6.32 4.57
CA HIS A 116 30.77 -7.02 3.61
C HIS A 116 29.30 -6.66 3.87
N PHE A 117 28.98 -5.38 3.60
CA PHE A 117 27.68 -4.77 3.89
C PHE A 117 26.48 -5.62 3.47
N PHE A 118 26.49 -6.20 2.28
CA PHE A 118 25.36 -7.02 1.83
C PHE A 118 25.21 -8.30 2.66
N ALA A 119 26.30 -9.05 2.86
CA ALA A 119 26.27 -10.35 3.51
C ALA A 119 26.02 -10.24 5.02
N PHE A 120 26.66 -9.30 5.72
CA PHE A 120 26.64 -9.25 7.19
C PHE A 120 25.78 -8.11 7.76
N LYS A 121 25.26 -7.20 6.92
CA LYS A 121 24.28 -6.20 7.36
C LYS A 121 22.87 -6.49 6.83
N VAL A 122 22.73 -6.78 5.54
CA VAL A 122 21.40 -6.94 4.93
C VAL A 122 20.79 -8.31 5.22
N LEU A 123 21.55 -9.41 5.04
CA LEU A 123 21.01 -10.76 5.27
C LEU A 123 20.53 -11.00 6.72
N PRO A 124 21.24 -10.55 7.77
CA PRO A 124 20.78 -10.77 9.14
C PRO A 124 19.49 -10.01 9.47
N ILE A 125 19.21 -8.87 8.82
CA ILE A 125 17.93 -8.17 8.97
C ILE A 125 16.77 -9.08 8.51
N CYS A 126 16.94 -9.80 7.40
CA CYS A 126 15.94 -10.76 6.93
C CYS A 126 15.72 -11.91 7.93
N ILE A 127 16.80 -12.43 8.52
CA ILE A 127 16.73 -13.52 9.52
C ILE A 127 16.00 -13.03 10.79
N PHE A 128 16.37 -11.86 11.29
CA PHE A 128 15.74 -11.23 12.45
C PHE A 128 14.26 -10.96 12.21
N PHE A 129 13.91 -10.37 11.05
CA PHE A 129 12.51 -10.11 10.70
C PHE A 129 11.70 -11.41 10.57
N SER A 130 12.27 -12.46 9.97
CA SER A 130 11.62 -13.77 9.87
C SER A 130 11.33 -14.38 11.25
N ALA A 131 12.30 -14.33 12.17
CA ALA A 131 12.12 -14.81 13.54
C ALA A 131 11.06 -13.98 14.29
N PHE A 132 11.06 -12.66 14.12
CA PHE A 132 10.06 -11.76 14.71
C PHE A 132 8.64 -12.06 14.20
N VAL A 133 8.47 -12.17 12.87
CA VAL A 133 7.17 -12.48 12.26
C VAL A 133 6.68 -13.86 12.70
N SER A 134 7.57 -14.85 12.77
CA SER A 134 7.26 -16.20 13.28
C SER A 134 6.78 -16.16 14.74
N SER A 135 7.46 -15.39 15.59
CA SER A 135 7.04 -15.16 16.99
C SER A 135 5.67 -14.47 17.07
N MET A 136 5.44 -13.42 16.28
CA MET A 136 4.14 -12.73 16.22
C MET A 136 3.02 -13.63 15.70
N TYR A 137 3.34 -14.57 14.80
CA TYR A 137 2.41 -15.58 14.33
C TYR A 137 2.09 -16.59 15.43
N TYR A 138 3.08 -17.07 16.18
CA TYR A 138 2.84 -17.97 17.30
C TYR A 138 1.95 -17.33 18.38
N VAL A 139 2.18 -16.05 18.72
CA VAL A 139 1.40 -15.32 19.73
C VAL A 139 -0.02 -14.93 19.23
N GLY A 140 -0.30 -15.00 17.94
CA GLY A 140 -1.62 -14.69 17.38
C GLY A 140 -1.82 -13.24 16.91
N VAL A 141 -0.81 -12.37 17.10
CA VAL A 141 -0.92 -10.94 16.77
C VAL A 141 -0.98 -10.73 15.26
N LEU A 142 -0.17 -11.46 14.50
CA LEU A 142 -0.15 -11.32 13.05
C LEU A 142 -1.51 -11.70 12.45
N GLN A 143 -2.15 -12.74 12.99
CA GLN A 143 -3.48 -13.18 12.60
C GLN A 143 -4.53 -12.11 12.90
N ALA A 144 -4.44 -11.44 14.04
CA ALA A 144 -5.35 -10.34 14.39
C ALA A 144 -5.21 -9.17 13.39
N VAL A 145 -3.98 -8.77 13.07
CA VAL A 145 -3.70 -7.70 12.10
C VAL A 145 -4.20 -8.07 10.70
N VAL A 146 -3.90 -9.28 10.22
CA VAL A 146 -4.34 -9.74 8.89
C VAL A 146 -5.87 -9.80 8.82
N ARG A 147 -6.55 -10.29 9.88
CA ARG A 147 -8.03 -10.28 9.94
C ARG A 147 -8.59 -8.87 9.89
N PHE A 148 -7.99 -7.92 10.61
CA PHE A 148 -8.41 -6.52 10.57
C PHE A 148 -8.26 -5.92 9.15
N VAL A 149 -7.11 -6.13 8.51
CA VAL A 149 -6.89 -5.65 7.13
C VAL A 149 -7.84 -6.31 6.14
N ALA A 150 -8.09 -7.63 6.27
CA ALA A 150 -9.04 -8.36 5.44
C ALA A 150 -10.47 -7.83 5.60
N LEU A 151 -10.88 -7.44 6.80
CA LEU A 151 -12.18 -6.82 7.06
C LEU A 151 -12.29 -5.44 6.38
N VAL A 152 -11.24 -4.61 6.48
CA VAL A 152 -11.20 -3.30 5.80
C VAL A 152 -11.25 -3.46 4.29
N LEU A 153 -10.48 -4.40 3.72
CA LEU A 153 -10.49 -4.69 2.30
C LEU A 153 -11.85 -5.23 1.84
N ARG A 154 -12.46 -6.14 2.59
CA ARG A 154 -13.82 -6.64 2.30
C ARG A 154 -14.84 -5.52 2.30
N TRP A 155 -14.75 -4.59 3.25
CA TRP A 155 -15.64 -3.44 3.31
C TRP A 155 -15.44 -2.49 2.12
N ALA A 156 -14.19 -2.24 1.72
CA ALA A 156 -13.85 -1.34 0.61
C ALA A 156 -14.14 -1.94 -0.78
N LEU A 157 -13.88 -3.25 -0.97
CA LEU A 157 -13.87 -3.92 -2.27
C LEU A 157 -15.05 -4.86 -2.48
N GLY A 158 -15.68 -5.35 -1.41
CA GLY A 158 -16.77 -6.33 -1.48
C GLY A 158 -16.31 -7.75 -1.89
N THR A 159 -15.02 -8.07 -1.75
CA THR A 159 -14.45 -9.39 -2.06
C THR A 159 -14.77 -10.43 -0.98
N SER A 160 -14.69 -11.71 -1.34
CA SER A 160 -14.83 -12.82 -0.39
C SER A 160 -13.70 -12.83 0.63
N LEU A 161 -14.03 -13.17 1.88
CA LEU A 161 -13.05 -13.45 2.94
C LEU A 161 -12.52 -14.87 2.65
N VAL A 162 -11.28 -14.99 2.22
CA VAL A 162 -10.55 -16.26 2.16
C VAL A 162 -9.53 -16.25 3.28
#